data_AF-A0A2W6CN63-F1
#
_entry.id   AF-A0A2W6CN63-F1
#
_cell.length_a   1.000
_cell.length_b   1.000
_cell.length_c   1.000
_cell.angle_alpha   90.00
_cell.angle_beta   90.00
_cell.angle_gamma   90.00
#
_symmetry.space_group_name_H-M   'P 1'
#
loop_
_entity.id
_entity.type
_entity.pdbx_description
1 polymer ?
#
loop_
_entity_poly.entity_id
_entity_poly.type
_entity_poly.pdbx_seq_one_letter_code
_entity_poly.pdbx_strand_id
1 'polypeptide(L)' 'MSPEDLRAYVTASRARQGLPPTVTDPATLERVASVFRLVTPADESVPPQPRKRRRKPSRSEPEGAAA' A
#
# COMPACT_ATOMS: atom_id res chain seq x y z
N MET A 1 -13.45 -6.94 13.61
CA MET A 1 -12.48 -5.83 13.76
C MET A 1 -12.99 -4.68 12.92
N SER A 2 -13.27 -3.53 13.54
CA SER A 2 -13.83 -2.37 12.87
C SER A 2 -12.75 -1.61 12.06
N PRO A 3 -13.15 -0.74 11.12
CA PRO A 3 -12.23 0.18 10.46
C PRO A 3 -11.48 1.10 11.45
N GLU A 4 -12.13 1.54 12.53
CA GLU A 4 -11.49 2.31 13.59
C GLU A 4 -10.42 1.49 14.32
N ASP A 5 -10.70 0.23 14.65
CA ASP A 5 -9.77 -0.67 15.35
C ASP A 5 -8.50 -0.88 14.51
N LEU A 6 -8.66 -1.05 13.19
CA LEU A 6 -7.54 -1.20 12.25
C LEU A 6 -6.69 0.08 12.18
N ARG A 7 -7.32 1.25 12.15
CA ARG A 7 -6.59 2.53 12.16
C ARG A 7 -5.79 2.70 13.45
N ALA A 8 -6.40 2.42 14.60
CA ALA A 8 -5.73 2.50 15.89
C ALA A 8 -4.52 1.55 15.97
N TYR A 9 -4.68 0.30 15.50
CA TYR A 9 -3.60 -0.68 15.44
C TYR A 9 -2.42 -0.22 14.56
N VAL A 10 -2.71 0.30 13.36
CA VAL A 10 -1.68 0.80 12.45
C VAL A 10 -0.94 2.00 13.05
N THR A 11 -1.66 2.95 13.65
CA THR A 11 -1.06 4.12 14.31
C THR A 11 -0.11 3.69 15.43
N ALA A 12 -0.54 2.76 16.29
CA ALA A 12 0.30 2.24 17.37
C ALA A 12 1.53 1.49 16.85
N SER A 13 1.38 0.68 15.80
CA SER A 13 2.49 -0.05 15.17
C SER A 13 3.54 0.90 14.57
N ARG A 14 3.10 1.97 13.89
CA ARG A 14 3.98 3.00 13.32
C ARG A 14 4.77 3.74 14.40
N ALA A 15 4.10 4.13 15.48
CA ALA A 15 4.75 4.82 16.59
C ALA A 15 5.87 3.98 17.21
N ARG A 16 5.66 2.66 17.39
CA ARG A 16 6.69 1.73 17.88
C ARG A 16 7.90 1.62 16.95
N GLN A 17 7.73 1.86 15.66
CA GLN A 17 8.78 1.83 14.66
C GLN A 17 9.45 3.20 14.47
N GLY A 18 9.04 4.22 15.23
CA GLY A 18 9.54 5.60 15.08
C GLY A 18 9.12 6.26 13.77
N LEU A 19 8.09 5.73 13.10
CA LEU A 19 7.62 6.30 11.84
C LEU A 19 6.83 7.58 12.09
N PRO A 20 6.99 8.60 11.24
CA PRO A 20 6.21 9.82 11.37
C PRO A 20 4.71 9.55 11.21
N PRO A 21 3.86 10.38 11.85
CA PRO A 21 2.41 10.26 11.72
C PRO A 21 1.97 10.49 10.28
N THR A 22 0.83 9.93 9.92
CA THR A 22 0.22 10.18 8.62
C THR A 22 -0.29 11.62 8.59
N VAL A 23 0.18 12.42 7.64
CA VAL A 23 -0.36 13.75 7.37
C VAL A 23 -1.68 13.59 6.62
N THR A 24 -2.76 14.15 7.16
CA THR A 24 -4.10 14.12 6.56
C THR A 24 -4.62 15.48 6.15
N ASP A 25 -3.92 16.56 6.52
CA ASP A 25 -4.29 17.93 6.18
C ASP A 25 -4.16 18.18 4.66
N PRO A 26 -5.24 18.55 3.96
CA PRO A 26 -5.21 18.80 2.52
C PRO A 26 -4.17 19.84 2.11
N ALA A 27 -4.05 20.96 2.84
CA ALA A 27 -3.13 22.04 2.50
C ALA A 27 -1.66 21.58 2.61
N THR A 28 -1.34 20.77 3.62
CA THR A 28 -0.01 20.18 3.77
C THR A 28 0.28 19.16 2.66
N LEU A 29 -0.70 18.34 2.28
CA LEU A 29 -0.54 17.39 1.18
C LEU A 29 -0.28 18.11 -0.16
N GLU A 30 -0.96 19.22 -0.44
CA GLU A 30 -0.71 20.04 -1.63
C GLU A 30 0.70 20.63 -1.67
N ARG A 31 1.19 21.13 -0.53
CA ARG A 31 2.57 21.64 -0.40
C ARG A 31 3.61 20.55 -0.62
N VAL A 32 3.41 19.35 -0.07
CA VAL A 32 4.32 18.23 -0.31
C VAL A 32 4.27 17.83 -1.78
N ALA A 33 3.09 17.73 -2.37
CA ALA A 33 2.92 17.39 -3.78
C ALA A 33 3.58 18.40 -4.72
N SER A 34 3.56 19.70 -4.40
CA SER A 34 4.19 20.72 -5.24
C SER A 34 5.72 20.58 -5.29
N VAL A 35 6.36 20.19 -4.19
CA VAL A 35 7.81 19.88 -4.16
C VAL A 35 8.15 18.73 -5.12
N PHE A 36 7.31 17.68 -5.18
CA PHE A 36 7.54 16.54 -6.08
C PHE A 36 7.18 16.83 -7.53
N ARG A 37 6.13 17.63 -7.79
CA ARG A 37 5.74 18.04 -9.15
C ARG A 37 6.83 18.84 -9.85
N LEU A 38 7.61 19.64 -9.12
CA LEU A 38 8.73 20.38 -9.68
C LEU A 38 9.90 19.48 -10.12
N VAL A 39 9.95 18.22 -9.66
CA VAL A 39 11.01 17.24 -9.99
C VAL A 39 10.60 16.30 -11.14
N THR A 40 9.36 16.38 -11.62
CA THR A 40 8.88 15.57 -12.75
C THR A 40 8.50 16.48 -13.92
N PRO A 41 9.32 16.58 -14.99
CA PRO A 41 8.83 17.13 -16.24
C PRO A 41 7.79 16.14 -16.79
N ALA A 42 6.54 16.60 -16.86
CA ALA A 42 5.41 16.06 -17.60
C ALA A 42 5.53 14.61 -18.11
N ASP A 43 4.81 13.68 -17.47
CA ASP A 43 4.24 12.56 -18.22
C ASP A 43 2.81 12.29 -17.75
N GLU A 44 1.89 13.06 -18.33
CA GLU A 44 0.45 12.98 -18.16
C GLU A 44 -0.16 11.79 -18.94
N SER A 45 0.63 10.74 -19.21
CA SER A 45 0.26 9.66 -20.14
C SER A 45 0.29 8.25 -19.54
N VAL A 46 0.45 8.08 -18.22
CA VAL A 46 0.48 6.74 -17.62
C VAL A 46 -0.87 6.39 -17.00
N PRO A 47 -1.75 5.64 -17.71
CA PRO A 47 -2.93 5.07 -17.06
C PRO A 47 -2.49 4.08 -15.96
N PRO A 48 -3.24 3.96 -14.86
CA PRO A 48 -2.88 3.08 -13.76
C PRO A 48 -2.81 1.63 -14.25
N GLN A 49 -1.60 1.07 -14.31
CA GLN A 49 -1.38 -0.31 -14.74
C GLN A 49 -2.12 -1.27 -13.78
N PRO A 50 -3.00 -2.16 -14.29
CA PRO A 50 -3.66 -3.15 -13.46
C PRO A 50 -2.61 -4.13 -12.93
N ARG A 51 -2.42 -4.14 -11.60
CA ARG A 51 -1.54 -5.10 -10.92
C ARG A 51 -2.03 -6.52 -11.20
N LYS A 52 -1.37 -7.23 -12.13
CA LYS A 52 -1.58 -8.66 -12.33
C LYS A 52 -1.22 -9.38 -11.03
N ARG A 53 -2.24 -9.76 -10.25
CA ARG A 53 -2.11 -10.73 -9.16
C ARG A 53 -1.55 -12.01 -9.77
N ARG A 54 -0.25 -12.25 -9.61
CA ARG A 54 0.37 -13.55 -9.85
C ARG A 54 -0.31 -14.54 -8.91
N ARG A 55 -1.32 -15.26 -9.41
CA ARG A 55 -1.79 -16.48 -8.75
C ARG A 55 -0.59 -17.44 -8.78
N LYS A 56 -0.03 -17.74 -7.60
CA LYS A 56 0.86 -18.90 -7.48
C LYS A 56 0.03 -20.12 -7.89
N PRO A 57 0.47 -20.96 -8.82
CA PRO A 57 -0.14 -22.27 -8.96
C PRO A 57 0.06 -22.99 -7.62
N SER A 58 -1.07 -23.35 -7.02
CA SER A 58 -1.15 -24.25 -5.87
C SER A 58 -0.30 -25.47 -6.17
N ARG A 59 0.71 -25.70 -5.33
CA ARG A 59 1.47 -26.94 -5.26
C ARG A 59 0.47 -28.07 -5.03
N SER A 60 0.19 -28.86 -6.06
CA SER A 60 -0.46 -30.16 -5.90
C SER A 60 0.52 -31.06 -5.15
N GLU A 61 0.21 -31.36 -3.90
CA GLU A 61 0.87 -32.44 -3.19
C GLU A 61 0.46 -33.79 -3.80
N PRO A 62 1.38 -34.76 -3.88
CA PRO A 62 1.08 -36.11 -4.31
C PRO A 62 0.61 -36.92 -3.10
N GLU A 63 -0.60 -37.48 -3.17
CA GLU A 63 -0.99 -38.51 -2.22
C GLU A 63 -1.46 -39.73 -3.01
N GLY A 64 -0.56 -40.68 -3.16
CA GLY A 64 -0.95 -42.07 -3.37
C GLY A 64 -1.37 -42.63 -2.01
N ALA A 65 -2.57 -43.18 -1.91
CA ALA A 65 -2.94 -44.13 -0.87
C ALA A 65 -4.16 -44.95 -1.33
N ALA A 66 -3.87 -46.21 -1.66
CA ALA A 66 -4.66 -47.41 -1.39
C ALA A 66 -6.20 -47.38 -1.55
N ALA A 67 -6.71 -48.19 -2.49
CA ALA A 67 -7.52 -49.38 -2.21
C ALA A 67 -7.68 -50.22 -3.47
#